data_AF-A0A4D9DQS8-F1
#
_entry.id   AF-A0A4D9DQS8-F1
#
_cell.length_a   1.000
_cell.length_b   1.000
_cell.length_c   1.000
_cell.angle_alpha   90.00
_cell.angle_beta   90.00
_cell.angle_gamma   90.00
#
_symmetry.space_group_name_H-M   'P 1'
#
loop_
_entity.id
_entity.type
_entity.pdbx_description
1 polymer ?
#
loop_
_entity_poly.entity_id
_entity_poly.type
_entity_poly.pdbx_seq_one_letter_code
_entity_poly.pdbx_strand_id
1 'polypeptide(L)'
;MESGNLPREIADGLIEISWYFPCGTENSDIFPEPVAVTNLRGDIESHWPQFSFLTKVSSAVVIVTESISEREYALLSCLQGSATKYYFMVNKQAVTSKETLGFLKKLAPVLKLNNSRVLQKRSATNEAAYVKALQSAIAAIMKSSPKRVSIEAMAETARQLGIQVDQDNKKCQHASEYAKEITVHIKDVAKYKREKLRLQGETWKNLAEVEKELCRLKKQGNIPLEKYVSTEREINSYVSSRINMT
;
A
#
# COMPACT_ATOMS: atom_id res chain seq x y z
N MET A 1 -10.73 16.43 2.23
CA MET A 1 -11.61 15.65 1.33
C MET A 1 -13.04 16.08 1.60
N GLU A 2 -13.72 16.60 0.57
CA GLU A 2 -15.07 17.20 0.71
C GLU A 2 -16.18 16.18 1.04
N SER A 3 -15.91 14.88 1.00
CA SER A 3 -16.90 13.81 1.25
C SER A 3 -16.66 13.00 2.53
N GLY A 4 -15.75 13.41 3.42
CA GLY A 4 -15.40 12.63 4.62
C GLY A 4 -16.53 12.50 5.65
N ASN A 5 -17.50 13.41 5.62
CA ASN A 5 -18.59 13.53 6.60
C ASN A 5 -19.95 13.03 6.08
N LEU A 6 -20.01 12.46 4.88
CA LEU A 6 -21.25 11.86 4.37
C LEU A 6 -21.45 10.47 4.98
N PRO A 7 -22.71 10.05 5.26
CA PRO A 7 -23.01 8.69 5.68
C PRO A 7 -22.42 7.67 4.69
N ARG A 8 -21.69 6.69 5.20
CA ARG A 8 -21.07 5.64 4.38
C ARG A 8 -22.09 4.53 4.16
N GLU A 9 -22.47 4.30 2.90
CA GLU A 9 -23.41 3.21 2.58
C GLU A 9 -22.71 1.90 2.21
N ILE A 10 -21.56 1.96 1.53
CA ILE A 10 -20.88 0.78 0.95
C ILE A 10 -19.48 0.55 1.53
N ALA A 11 -18.84 1.62 2.03
CA ALA A 11 -17.45 1.57 2.48
C ALA A 11 -17.30 1.24 3.97
N ASP A 12 -18.39 1.04 4.70
CA ASP A 12 -18.31 0.74 6.13
C ASP A 12 -17.81 -0.71 6.35
N GLY A 13 -16.82 -0.86 7.22
CA GLY A 13 -16.08 -2.10 7.43
C GLY A 13 -14.98 -2.39 6.41
N LEU A 14 -14.79 -1.55 5.39
CA LEU A 14 -13.74 -1.74 4.39
C LEU A 14 -12.36 -1.48 5.01
N ILE A 15 -11.41 -2.39 4.76
CA ILE A 15 -9.99 -2.14 5.03
C ILE A 15 -9.32 -1.69 3.73
N GLU A 16 -8.90 -0.43 3.69
CA GLU A 16 -8.11 0.11 2.58
C GLU A 16 -6.63 -0.07 2.89
N ILE A 17 -5.82 -0.42 1.90
CA ILE A 17 -4.36 -0.50 2.03
C ILE A 17 -3.68 0.49 1.10
N SER A 18 -2.72 1.22 1.64
CA SER A 18 -1.86 2.15 0.91
C SER A 18 -0.40 1.81 1.19
N TRP A 19 0.45 1.98 0.18
CA TRP A 19 1.87 1.70 0.30
C TRP A 19 2.69 2.97 0.12
N TYR A 20 3.64 3.17 1.01
CA TYR A 20 4.74 4.12 0.83
C TYR A 20 5.96 3.33 0.34
N PHE A 21 6.54 3.75 -0.79
CA PHE A 21 7.79 3.19 -1.31
C PHE A 21 8.85 4.30 -1.35
N PRO A 22 10.01 4.12 -0.68
CA PRO A 22 11.10 5.08 -0.75
C PRO A 22 11.69 5.14 -2.16
N CYS A 23 12.12 6.32 -2.58
CA CYS A 23 12.77 6.56 -3.87
C CYS A 23 14.27 6.19 -3.86
N GLY A 24 14.85 5.87 -2.70
CA GLY A 24 16.25 5.49 -2.56
C GLY A 24 17.20 6.67 -2.40
N THR A 25 16.66 7.88 -2.20
CA THR A 25 17.44 9.08 -1.90
C THR A 25 17.23 9.45 -0.43
N GLU A 26 18.25 9.16 0.39
CA GLU A 26 18.17 9.26 1.87
C GLU A 26 17.67 10.61 2.39
N ASN A 27 17.86 11.69 1.63
CA ASN A 27 17.48 13.05 2.03
C ASN A 27 16.00 13.42 1.76
N SER A 28 15.27 12.64 0.96
CA SER A 28 13.86 12.93 0.64
C SER A 28 12.88 11.91 1.18
N ASP A 29 13.35 10.71 1.49
CA ASP A 29 12.49 9.62 1.95
C ASP A 29 12.14 9.76 3.43
N ILE A 30 10.85 9.71 3.74
CA ILE A 30 10.32 9.79 5.11
C ILE A 30 10.67 8.49 5.86
N PHE A 31 10.67 7.37 5.16
CA PHE A 31 10.91 6.04 5.70
C PHE A 31 11.92 5.29 4.82
N PRO A 32 12.99 4.68 5.38
CA PRO A 32 14.01 3.99 4.58
C PRO A 32 13.55 2.66 3.96
N GLU A 33 12.42 2.10 4.41
CA GLU A 33 11.84 0.85 3.89
C GLU A 33 10.40 1.08 3.44
N PRO A 34 9.85 0.24 2.53
CA PRO A 34 8.43 0.29 2.18
C PRO A 34 7.52 0.12 3.40
N VAL A 35 6.46 0.93 3.49
CA VAL A 35 5.48 0.90 4.59
C VAL A 35 4.08 0.68 4.06
N ALA A 36 3.40 -0.36 4.55
CA ALA A 36 1.97 -0.53 4.36
C ALA A 36 1.20 0.23 5.46
N VAL A 37 0.22 1.02 5.06
CA VAL A 37 -0.76 1.64 5.96
C VAL A 37 -2.13 1.09 5.61
N THR A 38 -2.76 0.43 6.57
CA THR A 38 -4.10 -0.13 6.43
C THR A 38 -5.10 0.69 7.25
N ASN A 39 -6.17 1.16 6.61
CA ASN A 39 -7.20 1.99 7.21
C ASN A 39 -8.52 1.24 7.27
N LEU A 40 -9.04 1.01 8.49
CA LEU A 40 -10.40 0.52 8.70
C LEU A 40 -11.37 1.71 8.54
N ARG A 41 -12.24 1.64 7.55
CA ARG A 41 -13.34 2.59 7.35
C ARG A 41 -14.52 2.14 8.21
N GLY A 42 -14.86 2.92 9.23
CA GLY A 42 -15.91 2.56 10.19
C GLY A 42 -15.41 2.61 11.63
N ASP A 43 -16.28 2.28 12.56
CA ASP A 43 -15.93 2.15 13.97
C ASP A 43 -15.58 0.70 14.34
N ILE A 44 -14.89 0.55 15.47
CA ILE A 44 -14.43 -0.76 15.95
C ILE A 44 -15.53 -1.60 16.62
N GLU A 45 -16.63 -0.98 17.07
CA GLU A 45 -17.75 -1.66 17.71
C GLU A 45 -18.52 -2.48 16.67
N SER A 46 -18.76 -1.89 15.49
CA SER A 46 -19.47 -2.51 14.37
C SER A 46 -18.60 -3.50 13.59
N HIS A 47 -17.27 -3.31 13.57
CA HIS A 47 -16.35 -4.06 12.68
C HIS A 47 -15.24 -4.78 13.44
N TRP A 48 -15.62 -5.48 14.51
CA TRP A 48 -14.68 -6.20 15.37
C TRP A 48 -13.82 -7.26 14.66
N PRO A 49 -14.35 -8.09 13.73
CA PRO A 49 -13.52 -9.06 12.99
C PRO A 49 -12.40 -8.39 12.18
N GLN A 50 -12.72 -7.28 11.50
CA GLN A 50 -11.77 -6.49 10.71
C GLN A 50 -10.72 -5.82 11.60
N PHE A 51 -11.14 -5.21 12.72
CA PHE A 51 -10.22 -4.65 13.69
C PHE A 51 -9.31 -5.72 14.30
N SER A 52 -9.87 -6.87 14.68
CA SER A 52 -9.12 -8.02 15.21
C SER A 52 -8.08 -8.50 14.20
N PHE A 53 -8.45 -8.59 12.92
CA PHE A 53 -7.54 -8.92 11.84
C PHE A 53 -6.37 -7.94 11.77
N LEU A 54 -6.65 -6.63 11.71
CA LEU A 54 -5.63 -5.58 11.70
C LEU A 54 -4.71 -5.66 12.91
N THR A 55 -5.25 -5.92 14.10
CA THR A 55 -4.42 -6.04 15.31
C THR A 55 -3.45 -7.21 15.24
N LYS A 56 -3.85 -8.32 14.61
CA LYS A 56 -3.00 -9.50 14.46
C LYS A 56 -1.96 -9.34 13.36
N VAL A 57 -2.25 -8.66 12.26
CA VAL A 57 -1.33 -8.57 11.11
C VAL A 57 -0.41 -7.35 11.15
N SER A 58 -0.78 -6.30 11.90
CA SER A 58 -0.02 -5.05 11.93
C SER A 58 1.12 -5.05 12.96
N SER A 59 2.20 -4.33 12.63
CA SER A 59 3.28 -4.01 13.58
C SER A 59 2.83 -3.07 14.70
N ALA A 60 1.96 -2.13 14.35
CA ALA A 60 1.36 -1.20 15.28
C ALA A 60 -0.04 -0.84 14.78
N VAL A 61 -0.93 -0.49 15.71
CA VAL A 61 -2.28 -0.01 15.43
C VAL A 61 -2.43 1.39 16.01
N VAL A 62 -2.87 2.32 15.17
CA VAL A 62 -3.15 3.70 15.57
C VAL A 62 -4.66 3.87 15.65
N ILE A 63 -5.18 4.12 16.85
CA ILE A 63 -6.60 4.34 17.12
C ILE A 63 -6.82 5.85 17.18
N VAL A 64 -7.58 6.36 16.21
CA VAL A 64 -7.99 7.78 16.17
C VAL A 64 -9.36 7.87 16.83
N THR A 65 -9.48 8.66 17.89
CA THR A 65 -10.73 8.76 18.65
C THR A 65 -10.95 10.14 19.26
N GLU A 66 -12.21 10.56 19.32
CA GLU A 66 -12.68 11.79 19.98
C GLU A 66 -13.25 11.53 21.38
N SER A 67 -13.61 10.28 21.68
CA SER A 67 -14.13 9.84 22.98
C SER A 67 -14.07 8.33 23.07
N ILE A 68 -13.94 7.79 24.27
CA ILE A 68 -14.03 6.35 24.51
C ILE A 68 -15.28 6.09 25.32
N SER A 69 -16.21 5.34 24.75
CA SER A 69 -17.41 4.83 25.43
C SER A 69 -17.08 3.61 26.30
N GLU A 70 -18.01 3.23 27.18
CA GLU A 70 -17.88 2.00 27.99
C GLU A 70 -17.73 0.73 27.13
N ARG A 71 -18.43 0.67 25.99
CA ARG A 71 -18.37 -0.47 25.06
C ARG A 71 -17.03 -0.55 24.37
N GLU A 72 -16.52 0.57 23.84
CA GLU A 72 -15.18 0.63 23.25
C GLU A 72 -14.10 0.31 24.29
N TYR A 73 -14.24 0.79 25.52
CA TYR A 73 -13.35 0.42 26.62
C TYR A 73 -13.34 -1.08 26.86
N ALA A 74 -14.51 -1.73 26.92
CA ALA A 74 -14.62 -3.17 27.12
C ALA A 74 -13.94 -3.95 25.97
N LEU A 75 -14.21 -3.55 24.72
CA LEU A 75 -13.58 -4.15 23.54
C LEU A 75 -12.06 -3.99 23.54
N LEU A 76 -11.55 -2.79 23.80
CA LEU A 76 -10.12 -2.52 23.86
C LEU A 76 -9.45 -3.25 25.03
N SER A 77 -10.18 -3.48 26.13
CA SER A 77 -9.67 -4.25 27.28
C SER A 77 -9.41 -5.72 26.93
N CYS A 78 -10.16 -6.29 25.98
CA CYS A 78 -9.94 -7.66 25.48
C CYS A 78 -8.60 -7.84 24.75
N LEU A 79 -7.90 -6.76 24.40
CA LEU A 79 -6.59 -6.81 23.75
C LEU A 79 -5.44 -7.04 24.74
N GLN A 80 -5.74 -7.30 26.01
CA GLN A 80 -4.75 -7.61 27.04
C GLN A 80 -3.82 -8.74 26.59
N GLY A 81 -2.51 -8.53 26.74
CA GLY A 81 -1.50 -9.52 26.35
C GLY A 81 -1.17 -9.56 24.86
N SER A 82 -1.83 -8.74 24.04
CA SER A 82 -1.46 -8.55 22.63
C SER A 82 0.00 -8.10 22.50
N ALA A 83 0.72 -8.69 21.55
CA ALA A 83 2.09 -8.30 21.19
C ALA A 83 2.12 -7.01 20.35
N THR A 84 0.98 -6.57 19.84
CA THR A 84 0.84 -5.42 18.95
C THR A 84 1.01 -4.12 19.73
N LYS A 85 1.72 -3.15 19.13
CA LYS A 85 1.92 -1.83 19.73
C LYS A 85 0.73 -0.94 19.40
N TYR A 86 0.04 -0.44 20.42
CA TYR A 86 -1.11 0.46 20.25
C TYR A 86 -0.71 1.92 20.45
N TYR A 87 -1.22 2.78 19.60
CA TYR A 87 -1.08 4.23 19.66
C TYR A 87 -2.47 4.85 19.66
N PHE A 88 -2.66 5.90 20.45
CA PHE A 88 -3.90 6.67 20.48
C PHE A 88 -3.64 8.06 19.92
N MET A 89 -4.46 8.46 18.95
CA MET A 89 -4.53 9.83 18.45
C MET A 89 -5.83 10.43 18.96
N VAL A 90 -5.71 11.35 19.92
CA VAL A 90 -6.84 11.96 20.61
C VAL A 90 -7.00 13.42 20.21
N ASN A 91 -8.23 13.80 19.84
CA ASN A 91 -8.57 15.19 19.52
C ASN A 91 -8.72 16.05 20.79
N LYS A 92 -8.98 17.36 20.63
CA LYS A 92 -9.17 18.29 21.76
C LYS A 92 -10.34 17.91 22.69
N GLN A 93 -11.46 17.45 22.14
CA GLN A 93 -12.67 17.08 22.90
C GLN A 93 -12.42 15.85 23.78
N ALA A 94 -11.69 14.86 23.26
CA ALA A 94 -11.26 13.66 23.99
C ALA A 94 -10.44 14.01 25.24
N VAL A 95 -9.59 15.02 25.12
CA VAL A 95 -8.68 15.48 26.17
C VAL A 95 -9.41 16.23 27.28
N THR A 96 -10.49 16.92 26.95
CA THR A 96 -11.30 17.65 27.93
C THR A 96 -12.30 16.76 28.66
N SER A 97 -12.60 15.57 28.13
CA SER A 97 -13.49 14.61 28.78
C SER A 97 -12.78 13.86 29.91
N LYS A 98 -13.26 14.06 31.15
CA LYS A 98 -12.78 13.32 32.33
C LYS A 98 -12.97 11.81 32.17
N GLU A 99 -14.05 11.40 31.53
CA GLU A 99 -14.41 10.02 31.31
C GLU A 99 -13.42 9.34 30.34
N THR A 100 -13.20 9.93 29.16
CA THR A 100 -12.24 9.42 28.17
C THR A 100 -10.84 9.32 28.75
N LEU A 101 -10.39 10.33 29.51
CA LEU A 101 -9.11 10.28 30.22
C LEU A 101 -9.07 9.18 31.27
N GLY A 102 -10.18 8.93 31.97
CA GLY A 102 -10.35 7.83 32.90
C GLY A 102 -10.17 6.47 32.22
N PHE A 103 -10.83 6.24 31.09
CA PHE A 103 -10.68 5.01 30.31
C PHE A 103 -9.28 4.84 29.73
N LEU A 104 -8.65 5.91 29.19
CA LEU A 104 -7.27 5.85 28.72
C LEU A 104 -6.29 5.45 29.83
N LYS A 105 -6.45 5.99 31.04
CA LYS A 105 -5.64 5.62 32.21
C LYS A 105 -5.82 4.14 32.57
N LYS A 106 -7.04 3.62 32.49
CA LYS A 106 -7.34 2.19 32.74
C LYS A 106 -6.79 1.28 31.65
N LEU A 107 -6.81 1.73 30.38
CA LEU A 107 -6.26 0.99 29.24
C LEU A 107 -4.74 1.03 29.17
N ALA A 108 -4.09 2.02 29.79
CA ALA A 108 -2.64 2.17 29.78
C ALA A 108 -1.88 0.89 30.21
N PRO A 109 -2.18 0.25 31.36
CA PRO A 109 -1.54 -1.01 31.72
C PRO A 109 -1.91 -2.17 30.77
N VAL A 110 -3.16 -2.22 30.29
CA VAL A 110 -3.66 -3.28 29.42
C VAL A 110 -2.93 -3.32 28.07
N LEU A 111 -2.79 -2.15 27.44
CA LEU A 111 -2.19 -1.98 26.11
C LEU A 111 -0.71 -1.56 26.18
N LYS A 112 -0.13 -1.54 27.40
CA LYS A 112 1.23 -1.08 27.67
C LYS A 112 1.52 0.31 27.09
N LEU A 113 0.56 1.24 27.25
CA LEU A 113 0.71 2.61 26.76
C LEU A 113 1.72 3.38 27.63
N ASN A 114 2.50 4.22 26.98
CA ASN A 114 3.35 5.23 27.62
C ASN A 114 3.03 6.61 27.01
N ASN A 115 3.60 7.68 27.58
CA ASN A 115 3.31 9.04 27.13
C ASN A 115 3.64 9.28 25.64
N SER A 116 4.56 8.53 25.04
CA SER A 116 4.90 8.66 23.62
C SER A 116 3.94 7.93 22.68
N ARG A 117 3.06 7.06 23.20
CA ARG A 117 2.01 6.35 22.43
C ARG A 117 0.68 7.09 22.39
N VAL A 118 0.53 8.18 23.13
CA VAL A 118 -0.67 9.02 23.10
C VAL A 118 -0.33 10.34 22.43
N LEU A 119 -0.75 10.50 21.18
CA LEU A 119 -0.59 11.71 20.39
C LEU A 119 -1.81 12.61 20.60
N GLN A 120 -1.57 13.78 21.18
CA GLN A 120 -2.62 14.70 21.58
C GLN A 120 -2.64 15.93 20.68
N LYS A 121 -3.73 16.14 19.93
CA LYS A 121 -3.92 17.38 19.15
C LYS A 121 -4.44 18.48 20.08
N ARG A 122 -3.59 19.46 20.43
CA ARG A 122 -3.98 20.64 21.25
C ARG A 122 -4.40 21.80 20.33
N SER A 123 -5.15 22.78 20.86
CA SER A 123 -5.64 23.92 20.08
C SER A 123 -4.56 24.82 19.49
N ALA A 124 -3.36 24.83 20.06
CA ALA A 124 -2.20 25.58 19.55
C ALA A 124 -1.23 24.70 18.72
N THR A 125 -1.59 23.44 18.45
CA THR A 125 -0.70 22.51 17.75
C THR A 125 -0.74 22.79 16.24
N ASN A 126 0.38 23.26 15.70
CA ASN A 126 0.62 23.34 14.26
C ASN A 126 0.40 21.96 13.62
N GLU A 127 -0.42 21.88 12.57
CA GLU A 127 -0.69 20.64 11.84
C GLU A 127 0.59 19.97 11.35
N ALA A 128 1.56 20.76 10.87
CA ALA A 128 2.86 20.26 10.45
C ALA A 128 3.63 19.60 11.61
N ALA A 129 3.54 20.15 12.83
CA ALA A 129 4.17 19.56 14.00
C ALA A 129 3.50 18.24 14.41
N TYR A 130 2.16 18.16 14.27
CA TYR A 130 1.41 16.93 14.54
C TYR A 130 1.73 15.82 13.53
N VAL A 131 1.81 16.17 12.24
CA VAL A 131 2.23 15.25 11.18
C VAL A 131 3.67 14.78 11.43
N LYS A 132 4.60 15.68 11.79
CA LYS A 132 5.98 15.30 12.14
C LYS A 132 6.04 14.36 13.34
N ALA A 133 5.20 14.55 14.35
CA ALA A 133 5.12 13.64 15.50
C ALA A 133 4.64 12.25 15.08
N LEU A 134 3.63 12.17 14.21
CA LEU A 134 3.15 10.90 13.65
C LEU A 134 4.23 10.20 12.81
N GLN A 135 4.87 10.94 11.89
CA GLN A 135 5.99 10.43 11.09
C GLN A 135 7.11 9.90 11.98
N SER A 136 7.46 10.62 13.05
CA SER A 136 8.48 10.21 14.02
C SER A 136 8.07 8.94 14.78
N ALA A 137 6.79 8.81 15.16
CA ALA A 137 6.27 7.61 15.81
C ALA A 137 6.35 6.40 14.88
N ILE A 138 5.97 6.55 13.61
CA ILE A 138 6.08 5.50 12.58
C ILE A 138 7.56 5.13 12.38
N ALA A 139 8.44 6.11 12.22
CA ALA A 139 9.88 5.88 12.09
C ALA A 139 10.47 5.13 13.29
N ALA A 140 10.03 5.44 14.52
CA ALA A 140 10.44 4.73 15.73
C ALA A 140 9.95 3.26 15.73
N ILE A 141 8.73 3.00 15.26
CA ILE A 141 8.22 1.63 15.09
C ILE A 141 9.13 0.86 14.13
N MET A 142 9.48 1.44 12.99
CA MET A 142 10.32 0.77 12.00
C MET A 142 11.75 0.49 12.49
N LYS A 143 12.33 1.38 13.31
CA LYS A 143 13.66 1.14 13.91
C LYS A 143 13.64 0.02 14.96
N SER A 144 12.47 -0.34 15.46
CA SER A 144 12.31 -1.31 16.56
C SER A 144 12.08 -2.76 16.11
N SER A 145 12.57 -3.14 14.91
CA SER A 145 12.33 -4.44 14.27
C SER A 145 10.82 -4.75 14.16
N PRO A 146 10.11 -4.10 13.22
CA PRO A 146 8.67 -4.25 13.07
C PRO A 146 8.30 -5.70 12.76
N LYS A 147 7.14 -6.12 13.27
CA LYS A 147 6.54 -7.40 12.90
C LYS A 147 6.31 -7.44 11.39
N ARG A 148 6.94 -8.40 10.71
CA ARG A 148 6.69 -8.69 9.30
C ARG A 148 5.78 -9.90 9.20
N VAL A 149 4.71 -9.80 8.41
CA VAL A 149 3.74 -10.87 8.18
C VAL A 149 3.66 -11.10 6.68
N SER A 150 3.77 -12.35 6.24
CA SER A 150 3.60 -12.69 4.83
C SER A 150 2.12 -12.65 4.45
N ILE A 151 1.82 -12.51 3.16
CA ILE A 151 0.42 -12.48 2.67
C ILE A 151 -0.29 -13.80 3.00
N GLU A 152 0.42 -14.93 2.93
CA GLU A 152 -0.10 -16.26 3.28
C GLU A 152 -0.47 -16.34 4.76
N ALA A 153 0.39 -15.80 5.65
CA ALA A 153 0.10 -15.73 7.08
C ALA A 153 -1.04 -14.76 7.40
N MET A 154 -1.21 -13.69 6.61
CA MET A 154 -2.39 -12.82 6.70
C MET A 154 -3.65 -13.59 6.30
N ALA A 155 -3.64 -14.35 5.20
CA ALA A 155 -4.76 -15.19 4.78
C ALA A 155 -5.15 -16.23 5.84
N GLU A 156 -4.17 -16.90 6.45
CA GLU A 156 -4.38 -17.81 7.59
C GLU A 156 -5.10 -17.09 8.75
N THR A 157 -4.63 -15.89 9.10
CA THR A 157 -5.22 -15.07 10.17
C THR A 157 -6.65 -14.66 9.83
N ALA A 158 -6.93 -14.31 8.57
CA ALA A 158 -8.27 -13.98 8.09
C ALA A 158 -9.22 -15.16 8.26
N ARG A 159 -8.82 -16.38 7.85
CA ARG A 159 -9.61 -17.60 8.03
C ARG A 159 -9.94 -17.88 9.49
N GLN A 160 -8.96 -17.76 10.38
CA GLN A 160 -9.15 -17.96 11.83
C GLN A 160 -10.17 -16.97 12.44
N LEU A 161 -10.36 -15.81 11.81
CA LEU A 161 -11.32 -14.79 12.22
C LEU A 161 -12.65 -14.88 11.46
N GLY A 162 -12.86 -15.91 10.64
CA GLY A 162 -14.07 -16.09 9.84
C GLY A 162 -14.17 -15.15 8.64
N ILE A 163 -13.09 -14.47 8.27
CA ILE A 163 -13.04 -13.63 7.07
C ILE A 163 -12.80 -14.56 5.87
N GLN A 164 -13.67 -14.45 4.86
CA GLN A 164 -13.54 -15.24 3.65
C GLN A 164 -12.32 -14.80 2.83
N VAL A 165 -11.58 -15.78 2.32
CA VAL A 165 -10.38 -15.57 1.52
C VAL A 165 -10.64 -16.05 0.10
N ASP A 166 -10.34 -15.22 -0.89
CA ASP A 166 -10.58 -15.51 -2.30
C ASP A 166 -9.78 -16.71 -2.81
N GLN A 167 -8.57 -16.93 -2.28
CA GLN A 167 -7.71 -18.07 -2.60
C GLN A 167 -8.30 -19.42 -2.17
N ASP A 168 -9.35 -19.44 -1.34
CA ASP A 168 -10.07 -20.67 -0.99
C ASP A 168 -11.08 -21.07 -2.07
N ASN A 169 -11.37 -20.17 -3.03
CA ASN A 169 -12.22 -20.47 -4.16
C ASN A 169 -11.50 -21.38 -5.16
N LYS A 170 -12.14 -22.49 -5.55
CA LYS A 170 -11.61 -23.44 -6.55
C LYS A 170 -11.20 -22.77 -7.87
N LYS A 171 -11.91 -21.74 -8.32
CA LYS A 171 -11.56 -20.99 -9.53
C LYS A 171 -10.22 -20.26 -9.36
N CYS A 172 -9.98 -19.65 -8.20
CA CYS A 172 -8.71 -19.00 -7.88
C CYS A 172 -7.57 -20.02 -7.76
N GLN A 173 -7.85 -21.19 -7.16
CA GLN A 173 -6.88 -22.29 -7.04
C GLN A 173 -6.46 -22.81 -8.42
N HIS A 174 -7.41 -23.16 -9.29
CA HIS A 174 -7.10 -23.60 -10.66
C HIS A 174 -6.37 -22.51 -11.45
N ALA A 175 -6.76 -21.24 -11.32
CA ALA A 175 -6.05 -20.14 -11.99
C ALA A 175 -4.59 -20.03 -11.50
N SER A 176 -4.35 -20.23 -10.19
CA SER A 176 -3.01 -20.27 -9.61
C SER A 176 -2.19 -21.45 -10.14
N GLU A 177 -2.80 -22.63 -10.26
CA GLU A 177 -2.16 -23.84 -10.82
C GLU A 177 -1.74 -23.61 -12.28
N TYR A 178 -2.65 -23.14 -13.14
CA TYR A 178 -2.33 -22.82 -14.53
C TYR A 178 -1.23 -21.74 -14.64
N ALA A 179 -1.28 -20.71 -13.80
CA ALA A 179 -0.23 -19.69 -13.76
C ALA A 179 1.13 -20.29 -13.38
N LYS A 180 1.18 -21.20 -12.40
CA LYS A 180 2.41 -21.91 -12.01
C LYS A 180 2.93 -22.82 -13.13
N GLU A 181 2.06 -23.57 -13.81
CA GLU A 181 2.42 -24.40 -14.95
C GLU A 181 3.04 -23.60 -16.09
N ILE A 182 2.53 -22.40 -16.38
CA ILE A 182 3.12 -21.53 -17.40
C ILE A 182 4.45 -20.96 -16.93
N THR A 183 4.50 -20.47 -15.68
CA THR A 183 5.67 -19.75 -15.16
C THR A 183 6.85 -20.64 -14.82
N VAL A 184 6.66 -21.93 -14.54
CA VAL A 184 7.77 -22.88 -14.28
C VAL A 184 8.73 -23.02 -15.47
N HIS A 185 8.24 -22.74 -16.68
CA HIS A 185 9.05 -22.75 -17.90
C HIS A 185 9.84 -21.44 -18.10
N ILE A 186 9.54 -20.38 -17.35
CA ILE A 186 10.20 -19.06 -17.41
C ILE A 186 11.32 -19.03 -16.37
N LYS A 187 12.44 -19.71 -16.65
CA LYS A 187 13.60 -19.72 -15.74
C LYS A 187 14.41 -18.43 -15.81
N ASP A 188 14.75 -18.01 -17.03
CA ASP A 188 15.42 -16.74 -17.31
C ASP A 188 14.45 -15.85 -18.08
N VAL A 189 13.97 -14.80 -17.42
CA VAL A 189 13.00 -13.87 -18.00
C VAL A 189 13.55 -13.19 -19.26
N ALA A 190 14.82 -12.79 -19.27
CA ALA A 190 15.42 -12.10 -20.40
C ALA A 190 15.58 -13.04 -21.60
N LYS A 191 16.04 -14.28 -21.37
CA LYS A 191 16.14 -15.31 -22.40
C LYS A 191 14.76 -15.70 -22.93
N TYR A 192 13.80 -15.98 -22.04
CA TYR A 192 12.44 -16.35 -22.41
C TYR A 192 11.77 -15.28 -23.27
N LYS A 193 11.92 -13.99 -22.91
CA LYS A 193 11.41 -12.86 -23.72
C LYS A 193 12.02 -12.84 -25.11
N ARG A 194 13.33 -13.02 -25.27
CA ARG A 194 13.98 -13.06 -26.60
C ARG A 194 13.46 -14.22 -27.45
N GLU A 195 13.24 -15.38 -26.85
CA GLU A 195 12.84 -16.60 -27.58
C GLU A 195 11.34 -16.63 -27.92
N LYS A 196 10.49 -16.19 -26.99
CA LYS A 196 9.02 -16.31 -27.06
C LYS A 196 8.31 -15.02 -27.42
N LEU A 197 8.90 -13.86 -27.10
CA LEU A 197 8.38 -12.53 -27.46
C LEU A 197 9.29 -11.88 -28.51
N ARG A 198 9.57 -12.61 -29.59
CA ARG A 198 10.45 -12.16 -30.69
C ARG A 198 10.02 -10.82 -31.28
N LEU A 199 8.70 -10.62 -31.37
CA LEU A 199 8.06 -9.39 -31.84
C LEU A 199 8.11 -8.24 -30.83
N GLN A 200 8.63 -8.45 -29.61
CA GLN A 200 8.85 -7.39 -28.61
C GLN A 200 10.35 -7.18 -28.34
N GLY A 201 11.20 -7.72 -29.22
CA GLY A 201 12.64 -7.57 -29.17
C GLY A 201 13.13 -6.28 -29.83
N GLU A 202 14.41 -6.28 -30.21
CA GLU A 202 15.09 -5.11 -30.76
C GLU A 202 14.46 -4.61 -32.07
N THR A 203 14.00 -5.52 -32.94
CA THR A 203 13.38 -5.16 -34.21
C THR A 203 12.12 -4.31 -34.03
N TRP A 204 11.31 -4.62 -33.02
CA TRP A 204 10.10 -3.84 -32.70
C TRP A 204 10.43 -2.48 -32.07
N LYS A 205 11.47 -2.41 -31.22
CA LYS A 205 11.95 -1.14 -30.69
C LYS A 205 12.45 -0.24 -31.82
N ASN A 206 13.24 -0.79 -32.74
CA ASN A 206 13.75 -0.06 -33.91
C ASN A 206 12.60 0.43 -34.79
N LEU A 207 11.59 -0.41 -35.05
CA LEU A 207 10.40 -0.02 -35.80
C LEU A 207 9.68 1.15 -35.11
N ALA A 208 9.40 1.02 -33.81
CA ALA A 208 8.73 2.05 -33.03
C ALA A 208 9.54 3.35 -32.97
N GLU A 209 10.86 3.29 -32.94
CA GLU A 209 11.73 4.47 -33.02
C GLU A 209 11.63 5.17 -34.38
N VAL A 210 11.66 4.42 -35.47
CA VAL A 210 11.55 4.95 -36.85
C VAL A 210 10.17 5.56 -37.08
N GLU A 211 9.09 4.89 -36.68
CA GLU A 211 7.73 5.43 -36.78
C GLU A 211 7.54 6.70 -35.95
N LYS A 212 8.10 6.70 -34.73
CA LYS A 212 8.09 7.88 -33.85
C LYS A 212 8.90 9.03 -34.46
N GLU A 213 9.99 8.74 -35.15
CA GLU A 213 10.80 9.74 -35.84
C GLU A 213 10.08 10.28 -37.08
N LEU A 214 9.42 9.43 -37.88
CA LEU A 214 8.59 9.85 -39.02
C LEU A 214 7.48 10.84 -38.61
N CYS A 215 6.91 10.68 -37.41
CA CYS A 215 5.88 11.59 -36.90
C CYS A 215 6.43 12.88 -36.30
N ARG A 216 7.64 12.84 -35.71
CA ARG A 216 8.17 13.96 -34.89
C ARG A 216 9.28 14.75 -35.56
N LEU A 217 9.97 14.14 -36.53
CA LEU A 217 11.05 14.72 -37.35
C LEU A 217 12.13 15.43 -36.52
N LYS A 218 12.44 14.91 -35.33
CA LYS A 218 13.36 15.55 -34.38
C LYS A 218 14.81 15.47 -34.82
N LYS A 219 15.19 14.43 -35.58
CA LYS A 219 16.56 14.17 -36.03
C LYS A 219 16.82 14.68 -37.46
N GLN A 220 15.86 15.37 -38.09
CA GLN A 220 15.98 15.86 -39.47
C GLN A 220 17.22 16.75 -39.71
N GLY A 221 17.52 17.67 -38.78
CA GLY A 221 18.62 18.62 -38.92
C GLY A 221 18.50 19.47 -40.20
N ASN A 222 19.60 19.57 -40.96
CA ASN A 222 19.66 20.33 -42.22
C ASN A 222 19.29 19.51 -43.47
N ILE A 223 18.77 18.28 -43.31
CA ILE A 223 18.41 17.44 -44.45
C ILE A 223 17.07 17.93 -45.03
N PRO A 224 16.94 18.09 -46.36
CA PRO A 224 15.67 18.43 -47.00
C PRO A 224 14.56 17.46 -46.58
N LEU A 225 13.41 17.99 -46.18
CA LEU A 225 12.31 17.23 -45.54
C LEU A 225 11.90 16.00 -46.35
N GLU A 226 11.70 16.16 -47.66
CA GLU A 226 11.28 15.08 -48.56
C GLU A 226 12.29 13.93 -48.60
N LYS A 227 13.59 14.27 -48.65
CA LYS A 227 14.70 13.30 -48.66
C LYS A 227 14.85 12.60 -47.31
N TYR A 228 14.60 13.30 -46.21
CA TYR A 228 14.63 12.72 -44.88
C TYR A 228 13.48 11.73 -44.67
N VAL A 229 12.25 12.14 -45.01
CA VAL A 229 11.06 11.29 -44.91
C VAL A 229 11.15 10.06 -45.82
N SER A 230 11.70 10.19 -47.03
CA SER A 230 11.91 9.03 -47.90
C SER A 230 12.87 8.02 -47.29
N THR A 231 13.98 8.49 -46.71
CA THR A 231 14.99 7.65 -46.05
C THR A 231 14.40 6.91 -44.85
N GLU A 232 13.67 7.60 -43.98
CA GLU A 232 13.03 6.98 -42.82
C GLU A 232 11.92 5.98 -43.23
N ARG A 233 11.21 6.22 -44.34
CA ARG A 233 10.24 5.25 -44.90
C ARG A 233 10.91 3.99 -45.44
N GLU A 234 12.07 4.11 -46.07
CA GLU A 234 12.87 2.96 -46.52
C GLU A 234 13.35 2.12 -45.34
N ILE A 235 13.86 2.77 -44.28
CA ILE A 235 14.26 2.11 -43.04
C ILE A 235 13.06 1.40 -42.40
N ASN A 236 11.90 2.05 -42.35
CA ASN A 236 10.66 1.44 -41.84
C ASN A 236 10.29 0.17 -42.62
N SER A 237 10.28 0.25 -43.95
CA SER A 237 9.98 -0.90 -44.82
C SER A 237 10.96 -2.05 -44.58
N TYR A 238 12.25 -1.75 -44.47
CA TYR A 238 13.29 -2.73 -44.18
C TYR A 238 13.10 -3.41 -42.82
N VAL A 239 12.89 -2.63 -41.75
CA VAL A 239 12.70 -3.17 -40.40
C VAL A 239 11.42 -3.99 -40.32
N SER A 240 10.33 -3.51 -40.93
CA SER A 240 9.05 -4.23 -41.02
C SER A 240 9.17 -5.57 -41.74
N SER A 241 9.93 -5.63 -42.84
CA SER A 241 10.16 -6.87 -43.58
C SER A 241 10.87 -7.94 -42.73
N ARG A 242 11.79 -7.52 -41.85
CA ARG A 242 12.49 -8.43 -40.93
C ARG A 242 11.62 -8.97 -39.80
N ILE A 243 10.57 -8.24 -39.42
CA ILE A 243 9.58 -8.70 -38.43
C ILE A 243 8.72 -9.81 -39.03
N ASN A 244 8.28 -9.65 -40.28
CA ASN A 244 7.43 -10.62 -40.98
C ASN A 244 8.12 -11.95 -41.31
N MET A 245 9.45 -12.03 -41.19
CA MET A 245 10.25 -13.23 -41.46
C MET A 245 10.59 -14.06 -40.21
N THR A 246 10.22 -13.61 -39.01
CA THR A 246 10.60 -14.21 -37.70
C THR A 246 9.46 -14.89 -36.96
#